data_AF-A0A151IR30-F1
#
_entry.id   AF-A0A151IR30-F1
#
_cell.length_a   1.000
_cell.length_b   1.000
_cell.length_c   1.000
_cell.angle_alpha   90.00
_cell.angle_beta   90.00
_cell.angle_gamma   90.00
#
_symmetry.space_group_name_H-M   'P 1'
#
loop_
_entity.id
_entity.type
_entity.pdbx_description
1 polymer ?
#
loop_
_entity_poly.entity_id
_entity_poly.type
_entity_poly.pdbx_seq_one_letter_code
_entity_poly.pdbx_strand_id
1 'polypeptide(L)'
;MTHGFIANFSNYNLSAVASQLLKKHYTVFSLDWSDAACYNDPAVINLLEYPFAVHNVREVGNHLASYIKLVCDTCSVPFENIVLIGHSLGAHISSFAAKELQTSNYGTVPLLIGSDPAGPLFMLKGCEDRFCDKDAERVIALHTSALGLQKSIAHLDLWFNNGLNQPDCGGQIIGTMNLNCSHNIAIMYLANMWLDDCVYIGVPTLMVSGCSSVRTNCIIVDNRIFYRNYTTVGDYCVSVKSKYPFCTENNSEC
;
A
#
# COMPACT_ATOMS: atom_id res chain seq x y z
N MET A 1 -8.48 -1.81 -6.29
CA MET A 1 -7.37 -0.85 -6.14
C MET A 1 -7.95 0.51 -5.83
N THR A 2 -7.38 1.24 -4.86
CA THR A 2 -7.92 2.52 -4.39
C THR A 2 -6.82 3.57 -4.27
N HIS A 3 -7.01 4.72 -4.91
CA HIS A 3 -6.05 5.84 -4.88
C HIS A 3 -6.15 6.67 -3.59
N GLY A 4 -5.22 7.61 -3.41
CA GLY A 4 -5.13 8.49 -2.26
C GLY A 4 -5.72 9.89 -2.47
N PHE A 5 -5.23 10.81 -1.64
CA PHE A 5 -5.56 12.25 -1.65
C PHE A 5 -5.09 12.94 -2.95
N ILE A 6 -5.88 13.87 -3.49
CA ILE A 6 -5.60 14.60 -4.75
C ILE A 6 -5.13 13.65 -5.86
N ALA A 7 -5.83 12.52 -5.99
CA ALA A 7 -5.58 11.52 -7.01
C ALA A 7 -6.89 11.11 -7.69
N ASN A 8 -6.74 10.42 -8.81
CA ASN A 8 -7.82 9.73 -9.50
C ASN A 8 -7.27 8.38 -10.02
N PHE A 9 -8.12 7.56 -10.63
CA PHE A 9 -7.72 6.22 -11.11
C PHE A 9 -6.60 6.22 -12.18
N SER A 10 -6.44 7.33 -12.92
CA SER A 10 -5.45 7.48 -13.98
C SER A 10 -4.11 8.07 -13.53
N ASN A 11 -4.07 8.71 -12.35
CA ASN A 11 -2.90 9.37 -11.80
C ASN A 11 -2.03 8.43 -10.95
N TYR A 12 -0.76 8.84 -10.73
CA TYR A 12 0.21 8.20 -9.82
C TYR A 12 0.54 6.73 -10.09
N ASN A 13 0.48 6.30 -11.35
CA ASN A 13 0.95 4.96 -11.76
C ASN A 13 0.17 3.77 -11.15
N LEU A 14 -1.05 3.95 -10.64
CA LEU A 14 -1.89 2.79 -10.27
C LEU A 14 -2.14 1.89 -11.49
N SER A 15 -2.17 2.48 -12.67
CA SER A 15 -2.18 1.78 -13.96
C SER A 15 -0.97 0.85 -14.15
N ALA A 16 0.19 1.13 -13.56
CA ALA A 16 1.37 0.27 -13.63
C ALA A 16 1.14 -1.04 -12.88
N VAL A 17 0.62 -0.97 -11.64
CA VAL A 17 0.26 -2.18 -10.87
C VAL A 17 -0.85 -2.94 -11.58
N ALA A 18 -1.91 -2.25 -12.02
CA ALA A 18 -3.03 -2.87 -12.75
C ALA A 18 -2.53 -3.60 -14.01
N SER A 19 -1.62 -3.00 -14.77
CA SER A 19 -1.03 -3.61 -15.97
C SER A 19 -0.26 -4.89 -15.67
N GLN A 20 0.48 -4.95 -14.56
CA GLN A 20 1.18 -6.18 -14.17
C GLN A 20 0.21 -7.25 -13.68
N LEU A 21 -0.80 -6.87 -12.89
CA LEU A 21 -1.84 -7.80 -12.41
C LEU A 21 -2.64 -8.42 -13.56
N LEU A 22 -2.98 -7.63 -14.59
CA LEU A 22 -3.65 -8.12 -15.80
C LEU A 22 -2.81 -9.19 -16.53
N LYS A 23 -1.49 -9.00 -16.63
CA LYS A 23 -0.57 -10.01 -17.21
C LYS A 23 -0.50 -11.28 -16.38
N LYS A 24 -0.83 -11.22 -15.09
CA LYS A 24 -0.93 -12.37 -14.19
C LYS A 24 -2.37 -12.89 -14.05
N HIS A 25 -3.25 -12.52 -14.99
CA HIS A 25 -4.64 -13.00 -15.10
C HIS A 25 -5.58 -12.58 -13.95
N TYR A 26 -5.30 -11.45 -13.28
CA TYR A 26 -6.24 -10.84 -12.36
C TYR A 26 -7.25 -9.95 -13.08
N THR A 27 -8.50 -9.94 -12.60
CA THR A 27 -9.46 -8.87 -12.89
C THR A 27 -9.21 -7.70 -11.94
N VAL A 28 -9.02 -6.51 -12.48
CA VAL A 28 -8.69 -5.31 -11.68
C VAL A 28 -9.84 -4.32 -11.70
N PHE A 29 -10.37 -4.00 -10.51
CA PHE A 29 -11.29 -2.88 -10.30
C PHE A 29 -10.52 -1.71 -9.69
N SER A 30 -10.65 -0.51 -10.28
CA SER A 30 -10.10 0.72 -9.73
C SER A 30 -11.24 1.59 -9.20
N LEU A 31 -11.22 1.88 -7.90
CA LEU A 31 -12.16 2.78 -7.27
C LEU A 31 -11.69 4.22 -7.49
N ASP A 32 -12.50 5.00 -8.20
CA ASP A 32 -12.34 6.45 -8.31
C ASP A 32 -13.23 7.13 -7.27
N TRP A 33 -12.61 7.91 -6.40
CA TRP A 33 -13.27 8.74 -5.39
C TRP A 33 -12.73 10.17 -5.43
N SER A 34 -12.26 10.64 -6.59
CA SER A 34 -11.60 11.93 -6.80
C SER A 34 -12.34 13.11 -6.18
N ASP A 35 -13.68 13.12 -6.27
CA ASP A 35 -14.53 14.17 -5.69
C ASP A 35 -14.44 14.20 -4.16
N ALA A 36 -14.55 13.04 -3.52
CA ALA A 36 -14.40 12.90 -2.07
C ALA A 36 -12.94 12.97 -1.59
N ALA A 37 -11.97 12.89 -2.51
CA ALA A 37 -10.54 13.02 -2.30
C ALA A 37 -10.00 14.45 -2.50
N CYS A 38 -10.88 15.43 -2.73
CA CYS A 38 -10.56 16.83 -2.98
C CYS A 38 -9.64 17.05 -4.19
N TYR A 39 -9.79 16.24 -5.23
CA TYR A 39 -8.98 16.35 -6.46
C TYR A 39 -9.38 17.56 -7.32
N ASN A 40 -10.68 17.88 -7.36
CA ASN A 40 -11.23 18.92 -8.23
C ASN A 40 -11.19 20.32 -7.60
N ASP A 41 -10.68 20.43 -6.37
CA ASP A 41 -10.62 21.69 -5.63
C ASP A 41 -9.37 22.53 -6.04
N PRO A 42 -9.44 23.87 -5.95
CA PRO A 42 -8.32 24.73 -6.33
C PRO A 42 -7.09 24.49 -5.44
N ALA A 43 -5.92 24.27 -6.06
CA ALA A 43 -4.66 23.90 -5.39
C ALA A 43 -4.23 24.76 -4.18
N VAL A 44 -4.76 25.98 -4.06
CA VAL A 44 -4.52 26.89 -2.91
C VAL A 44 -5.19 26.39 -1.62
N ILE A 45 -6.21 25.53 -1.72
CA ILE A 45 -7.04 25.05 -0.59
C ILE A 45 -6.81 23.57 -0.28
N ASN A 46 -6.24 22.78 -1.21
CA ASN A 46 -6.17 21.32 -1.04
C ASN A 46 -5.55 20.88 0.30
N LEU A 47 -4.47 21.52 0.77
CA LEU A 47 -3.90 21.12 2.08
C LEU A 47 -4.85 21.36 3.27
N LEU A 48 -5.69 22.40 3.20
CA LEU A 48 -6.73 22.66 4.20
C LEU A 48 -7.88 21.65 4.13
N GLU A 49 -8.04 20.97 3.00
CA GLU A 49 -9.13 20.01 2.77
C GLU A 49 -8.78 18.58 3.13
N TYR A 50 -7.50 18.29 3.39
CA TYR A 50 -7.05 16.97 3.83
C TYR A 50 -7.89 16.37 4.99
N PRO A 51 -8.30 17.13 6.04
CA PRO A 51 -9.19 16.62 7.07
C PRO A 51 -10.58 16.17 6.55
N PHE A 52 -11.11 16.80 5.50
CA PHE A 52 -12.37 16.37 4.88
C PHE A 52 -12.19 15.06 4.12
N ALA A 53 -11.13 14.94 3.32
CA ALA A 53 -10.80 13.68 2.65
C ALA A 53 -10.60 12.53 3.66
N VAL A 54 -9.92 12.80 4.78
CA VAL A 54 -9.76 11.86 5.90
C VAL A 54 -11.09 11.50 6.57
N HIS A 55 -12.04 12.43 6.66
CA HIS A 55 -13.36 12.12 7.17
C HIS A 55 -14.12 11.18 6.23
N ASN A 56 -13.97 11.36 4.91
CA ASN A 56 -14.68 10.61 3.88
C ASN A 56 -14.21 9.16 3.75
N VAL A 57 -12.97 8.81 4.12
CA VAL A 57 -12.41 7.48 3.82
C VAL A 57 -13.23 6.32 4.42
N ARG A 58 -13.88 6.52 5.56
CA ARG A 58 -14.72 5.47 6.19
C ARG A 58 -15.96 5.21 5.35
N GLU A 59 -16.65 6.26 4.93
CA GLU A 59 -17.87 6.13 4.13
C GLU A 59 -17.59 5.54 2.75
N VAL A 60 -16.51 5.98 2.10
CA VAL A 60 -16.05 5.38 0.84
C VAL A 60 -15.70 3.89 1.03
N GLY A 61 -15.11 3.53 2.17
CA GLY A 61 -14.85 2.13 2.54
C GLY A 61 -16.13 1.30 2.65
N ASN A 62 -17.18 1.84 3.27
CA ASN A 62 -18.49 1.17 3.39
C ASN A 62 -19.13 0.94 2.01
N HIS A 63 -19.03 1.93 1.11
CA HIS A 63 -19.47 1.79 -0.27
C HIS A 63 -18.68 0.72 -1.03
N LEU A 64 -17.35 0.68 -0.86
CA LEU A 64 -16.52 -0.36 -1.45
C LEU A 64 -16.87 -1.76 -0.93
N ALA A 65 -17.13 -1.92 0.37
CA ALA A 65 -17.60 -3.19 0.94
C ALA A 65 -18.92 -3.64 0.31
N SER A 66 -19.88 -2.73 0.17
CA SER A 66 -21.17 -3.00 -0.48
C SER A 66 -21.00 -3.44 -1.94
N TYR A 67 -20.09 -2.78 -2.67
CA TYR A 67 -19.75 -3.16 -4.04
C TYR A 67 -19.10 -4.55 -4.13
N ILE A 68 -18.19 -4.89 -3.22
CA ILE A 68 -17.55 -6.21 -3.17
C ILE A 68 -18.59 -7.31 -2.96
N LYS A 69 -19.53 -7.12 -2.01
CA LYS A 69 -20.64 -8.06 -1.77
C LYS A 69 -21.46 -8.26 -3.05
N LEU A 70 -21.86 -7.15 -3.69
CA LEU A 70 -22.62 -7.18 -4.93
C LEU A 70 -21.91 -7.99 -6.04
N VAL A 71 -20.61 -7.77 -6.25
CA VAL A 71 -19.82 -8.49 -7.26
C VAL A 71 -19.72 -9.97 -6.92
N CYS A 72 -19.40 -10.32 -5.67
CA CYS A 72 -19.28 -11.71 -5.24
C CYS A 72 -20.61 -12.45 -5.41
N ASP A 73 -21.71 -11.86 -4.95
CA ASP A 73 -23.04 -12.46 -4.98
C ASP A 73 -23.59 -12.57 -6.42
N THR A 74 -23.41 -11.53 -7.23
CA THR A 74 -23.99 -11.46 -8.58
C THR A 74 -23.17 -12.23 -9.62
N CYS A 75 -21.84 -12.15 -9.52
CA CYS A 75 -20.93 -12.77 -10.48
C CYS A 75 -20.39 -14.12 -10.00
N SER A 76 -20.82 -14.62 -8.83
CA SER A 76 -20.30 -15.84 -8.22
C SER A 76 -18.78 -15.84 -8.08
N VAL A 77 -18.19 -14.68 -7.77
CA VAL A 77 -16.76 -14.57 -7.49
C VAL A 77 -16.52 -15.12 -6.09
N PRO A 78 -15.68 -16.15 -5.92
CA PRO A 78 -15.36 -16.67 -4.60
C PRO A 78 -14.69 -15.57 -3.76
N PHE A 79 -15.21 -15.33 -2.56
CA PHE A 79 -14.73 -14.23 -1.71
C PHE A 79 -13.26 -14.40 -1.33
N GLU A 80 -12.78 -15.64 -1.26
CA GLU A 80 -11.37 -15.95 -1.03
C GLU A 80 -10.43 -15.44 -2.15
N ASN A 81 -10.97 -15.09 -3.32
CA ASN A 81 -10.18 -14.53 -4.43
C ASN A 81 -10.09 -13.00 -4.38
N ILE A 82 -10.73 -12.34 -3.40
CA ILE A 82 -10.70 -10.89 -3.27
C ILE A 82 -9.36 -10.43 -2.65
N VAL A 83 -8.73 -9.47 -3.33
CA VAL A 83 -7.53 -8.78 -2.85
C VAL A 83 -7.79 -7.28 -2.86
N LEU A 84 -7.50 -6.62 -1.75
CA LEU A 84 -7.62 -5.17 -1.62
C LEU A 84 -6.23 -4.52 -1.63
N ILE A 85 -6.10 -3.47 -2.43
CA ILE A 85 -4.85 -2.70 -2.56
C ILE A 85 -5.22 -1.23 -2.47
N GLY A 86 -4.60 -0.52 -1.54
CA GLY A 86 -4.81 0.91 -1.37
C GLY A 86 -3.50 1.66 -1.20
N HIS A 87 -3.40 2.84 -1.81
CA HIS A 87 -2.27 3.75 -1.62
C HIS A 87 -2.67 4.96 -0.79
N SER A 88 -1.82 5.43 0.13
CA SER A 88 -2.07 6.65 0.91
C SER A 88 -3.40 6.56 1.68
N LEU A 89 -4.31 7.53 1.54
CA LEU A 89 -5.69 7.46 2.09
C LEU A 89 -6.49 6.26 1.57
N GLY A 90 -6.21 5.79 0.35
CA GLY A 90 -6.83 4.60 -0.23
C GLY A 90 -6.52 3.31 0.52
N ALA A 91 -5.40 3.26 1.26
CA ALA A 91 -5.10 2.15 2.16
C ALA A 91 -6.14 2.09 3.29
N HIS A 92 -6.48 3.24 3.88
CA HIS A 92 -7.53 3.33 4.90
C HIS A 92 -8.91 2.98 4.35
N ILE A 93 -9.27 3.44 3.15
CA ILE A 93 -10.52 3.04 2.49
C ILE A 93 -10.59 1.51 2.33
N SER A 94 -9.52 0.89 1.84
CA SER A 94 -9.44 -0.56 1.65
C SER A 94 -9.57 -1.32 2.97
N SER A 95 -8.93 -0.81 4.02
CA SER A 95 -9.03 -1.32 5.39
C SER A 95 -10.46 -1.19 5.94
N PHE A 96 -11.10 -0.03 5.79
CA PHE A 96 -12.48 0.17 6.25
C PHE A 96 -13.47 -0.74 5.50
N ALA A 97 -13.26 -0.96 4.20
CA ALA A 97 -14.05 -1.95 3.46
C ALA A 97 -13.87 -3.37 4.04
N ALA A 98 -12.65 -3.76 4.35
CA ALA A 98 -12.35 -5.06 4.95
C ALA A 98 -12.98 -5.22 6.34
N LYS A 99 -12.90 -4.18 7.18
CA LYS A 99 -13.57 -4.13 8.50
C LYS A 99 -15.08 -4.28 8.36
N GLU A 100 -15.70 -3.55 7.44
CA GLU A 100 -17.15 -3.62 7.22
C GLU A 100 -17.58 -5.02 6.73
N LEU A 101 -16.78 -5.68 5.89
CA LEU A 101 -17.04 -7.08 5.48
C LEU A 101 -16.97 -8.05 6.67
N GLN A 102 -16.05 -7.83 7.62
CA GLN A 102 -15.97 -8.63 8.84
C GLN A 102 -17.13 -8.35 9.81
N THR A 103 -17.41 -7.09 10.12
CA THR A 103 -18.46 -6.70 11.10
C THR A 103 -19.85 -7.09 10.64
N SER A 104 -20.08 -7.11 9.33
CA SER A 104 -21.33 -7.59 8.73
C SER A 104 -21.39 -9.12 8.55
N ASN A 105 -20.39 -9.87 9.05
CA ASN A 105 -20.26 -11.32 8.94
C ASN A 105 -20.25 -11.86 7.49
N TYR A 106 -19.82 -11.05 6.52
CA TYR A 106 -19.68 -11.51 5.13
C TYR A 106 -18.42 -12.37 4.96
N GLY A 107 -17.33 -11.98 5.63
CA GLY A 107 -16.09 -12.75 5.67
C GLY A 107 -14.88 -11.87 5.95
N THR A 108 -13.73 -12.52 6.18
CA THR A 108 -12.44 -11.86 6.34
C THR A 108 -11.73 -11.79 5.00
N VAL A 109 -11.33 -10.58 4.58
CA VAL A 109 -10.59 -10.38 3.33
C VAL A 109 -9.28 -11.20 3.38
N PRO A 110 -8.95 -12.00 2.35
CA PRO A 110 -7.73 -12.82 2.36
C PRO A 110 -6.43 -12.01 2.35
N LEU A 111 -6.36 -10.96 1.53
CA LEU A 111 -5.15 -10.16 1.36
C LEU A 111 -5.47 -8.67 1.24
N LEU A 112 -4.89 -7.89 2.14
CA LEU A 112 -4.92 -6.42 2.14
C LEU A 112 -3.49 -5.87 2.00
N ILE A 113 -3.27 -5.04 0.99
CA ILE A 113 -1.98 -4.41 0.70
C ILE A 113 -2.12 -2.89 0.84
N GLY A 114 -1.31 -2.31 1.73
CA GLY A 114 -1.18 -0.87 1.92
C GLY A 114 0.12 -0.37 1.30
N SER A 115 0.03 0.53 0.32
CA SER A 115 1.18 1.20 -0.28
C SER A 115 1.32 2.59 0.35
N ASP A 116 2.31 2.76 1.23
CA ASP A 116 2.56 3.94 2.06
C ASP A 116 1.28 4.51 2.72
N PRO A 117 0.59 3.76 3.60
CA PRO A 117 -0.66 4.19 4.24
C PRO A 117 -0.52 5.55 4.93
N ALA A 118 -1.43 6.49 4.69
CA ALA A 118 -1.25 7.88 5.11
C ALA A 118 -1.12 8.06 6.64
N GLY A 119 -0.09 8.77 7.07
CA GLY A 119 0.18 9.05 8.48
C GLY A 119 -0.67 10.17 9.08
N PRO A 120 -0.73 11.37 8.47
CA PRO A 120 -1.40 12.52 9.06
C PRO A 120 -2.87 12.23 9.40
N LEU A 121 -3.27 12.57 10.62
CA LEU A 121 -4.58 12.28 11.24
C LEU A 121 -4.90 10.80 11.54
N PHE A 122 -4.02 9.86 11.17
CA PHE A 122 -4.14 8.43 11.51
C PHE A 122 -3.10 7.94 12.52
N MET A 123 -1.96 8.63 12.68
CA MET A 123 -0.86 8.20 13.56
C MET A 123 -1.29 7.87 15.00
N LEU A 124 -2.25 8.60 15.57
CA LEU A 124 -2.74 8.39 16.94
C LEU A 124 -4.00 7.52 17.01
N LYS A 125 -4.52 7.06 15.88
CA LYS A 125 -5.74 6.27 15.81
C LYS A 125 -5.47 4.81 16.18
N GLY A 126 -6.43 4.20 16.89
CA GLY A 126 -6.46 2.77 17.16
C GLY A 126 -6.79 1.97 15.90
N CYS A 127 -6.61 0.66 15.97
CA CYS A 127 -6.85 -0.27 14.85
C CYS A 127 -8.22 -0.06 14.18
N GLU A 128 -9.28 0.25 14.95
CA GLU A 128 -10.64 0.48 14.45
C GLU A 128 -10.80 1.67 13.50
N ASP A 129 -9.87 2.62 13.57
CA ASP A 129 -9.94 3.92 12.89
C ASP A 129 -8.81 4.13 11.86
N ARG A 130 -8.10 3.07 11.46
CA ARG A 130 -7.04 3.13 10.44
C ARG A 130 -6.78 1.76 9.82
N PHE A 131 -5.85 1.74 8.87
CA PHE A 131 -5.25 0.53 8.31
C PHE A 131 -4.51 -0.24 9.40
N CYS A 132 -4.78 -1.54 9.51
CA CYS A 132 -4.35 -2.37 10.62
C CYS A 132 -4.17 -3.84 10.22
N ASP A 133 -3.37 -4.56 11.00
CA ASP A 133 -3.06 -5.98 10.83
C ASP A 133 -4.29 -6.89 11.00
N LYS A 134 -5.29 -6.47 11.76
CA LYS A 134 -6.53 -7.24 11.99
C LYS A 134 -7.54 -7.21 10.84
N ASP A 135 -7.29 -6.43 9.80
CA ASP A 135 -8.31 -6.11 8.78
C ASP A 135 -8.49 -7.22 7.74
N ALA A 136 -7.52 -8.14 7.63
CA ALA A 136 -7.51 -9.23 6.67
C ALA A 136 -6.74 -10.43 7.23
N GLU A 137 -6.89 -11.61 6.62
CA GLU A 137 -6.10 -12.79 6.97
C GLU A 137 -4.60 -12.52 6.80
N ARG A 138 -4.24 -11.78 5.74
CA ARG A 138 -2.89 -11.29 5.50
C ARG A 138 -2.92 -9.79 5.19
N VAL A 139 -2.08 -9.05 5.91
CA VAL A 139 -1.92 -7.60 5.73
C VAL A 139 -0.46 -7.30 5.45
N ILE A 140 -0.16 -6.58 4.37
CA ILE A 140 1.19 -6.17 3.99
C ILE A 140 1.21 -4.66 3.84
N ALA A 141 2.17 -3.99 4.46
CA ALA A 141 2.39 -2.56 4.32
C ALA A 141 3.76 -2.27 3.71
N LEU A 142 3.78 -1.41 2.69
CA LEU A 142 5.00 -0.81 2.17
C LEU A 142 5.12 0.59 2.78
N HIS A 143 6.27 0.91 3.34
CA HIS A 143 6.59 2.23 3.90
C HIS A 143 7.72 2.84 3.11
N THR A 144 7.50 4.03 2.56
CA THR A 144 8.46 4.71 1.68
C THR A 144 8.67 6.18 2.01
N SER A 145 7.78 6.81 2.77
CA SER A 145 7.91 8.23 3.10
C SER A 145 7.48 8.61 4.51
N ALA A 146 7.96 9.76 4.98
CA ALA A 146 7.48 10.39 6.21
C ALA A 146 6.00 10.85 6.15
N LEU A 147 5.34 10.79 4.97
CA LEU A 147 3.90 11.00 4.85
C LEU A 147 3.10 9.73 5.17
N GLY A 148 3.75 8.55 5.17
CA GLY A 148 3.17 7.28 5.59
C GLY A 148 3.13 7.10 7.11
N LEU A 149 2.39 6.10 7.58
CA LEU A 149 2.33 5.68 8.98
C LEU A 149 3.68 5.13 9.44
N GLN A 150 4.38 5.88 10.28
CA GLN A 150 5.68 5.48 10.84
C GLN A 150 5.53 4.50 12.03
N LYS A 151 4.78 3.41 11.82
CA LYS A 151 4.49 2.36 12.80
C LYS A 151 4.40 1.00 12.10
N SER A 152 4.79 -0.06 12.80
CA SER A 152 4.45 -1.45 12.42
C SER A 152 2.93 -1.61 12.55
N ILE A 153 2.26 -1.84 11.42
CA ILE A 153 0.79 -1.79 11.29
C ILE A 153 0.21 -2.97 10.51
N ALA A 154 1.05 -3.91 10.09
CA ALA A 154 0.68 -5.03 9.25
C ALA A 154 1.27 -6.33 9.78
N HIS A 155 0.86 -7.46 9.19
CA HIS A 155 1.53 -8.73 9.46
C HIS A 155 2.97 -8.73 8.88
N LEU A 156 3.21 -7.99 7.79
CA LEU A 156 4.54 -7.75 7.22
C LEU A 156 4.67 -6.29 6.81
N ASP A 157 5.59 -5.59 7.47
CA ASP A 157 5.91 -4.20 7.22
C ASP A 157 7.26 -4.12 6.49
N LEU A 158 7.22 -3.56 5.28
CA LEU A 158 8.37 -3.42 4.39
C LEU A 158 8.81 -1.96 4.36
N TRP A 159 9.91 -1.65 5.03
CA TRP A 159 10.49 -0.31 5.17
C TRP A 159 11.50 -0.07 4.04
N PHE A 160 11.01 0.36 2.88
CA PHE A 160 11.83 0.61 1.70
C PHE A 160 12.77 1.79 1.95
N ASN A 161 14.07 1.56 1.83
CA ASN A 161 15.12 2.52 2.17
C ASN A 161 14.83 3.25 3.49
N ASN A 162 14.54 2.51 4.57
CA ASN A 162 14.13 2.98 5.90
C ASN A 162 12.74 3.64 6.04
N GLY A 163 11.98 3.75 4.96
CA GLY A 163 10.60 4.26 4.98
C GLY A 163 10.48 5.79 5.09
N LEU A 164 11.55 6.55 4.86
CA LEU A 164 11.51 8.02 4.97
C LEU A 164 11.71 8.76 3.65
N ASN A 165 12.77 8.45 2.90
CA ASN A 165 13.11 9.12 1.64
C ASN A 165 13.65 8.11 0.64
N GLN A 166 13.21 8.19 -0.61
CA GLN A 166 13.62 7.24 -1.63
C GLN A 166 14.78 7.77 -2.49
N PRO A 167 15.76 6.92 -2.88
CA PRO A 167 16.96 7.39 -3.57
C PRO A 167 16.68 8.08 -4.91
N ASP A 168 15.67 7.64 -5.66
CA ASP A 168 15.25 8.28 -6.93
C ASP A 168 14.60 9.66 -6.72
N CYS A 169 14.15 9.95 -5.49
CA CYS A 169 13.48 11.18 -5.10
C CYS A 169 14.42 12.25 -4.51
N GLY A 170 15.70 12.23 -4.86
CA GLY A 170 16.68 13.24 -4.41
C GLY A 170 17.43 12.90 -3.12
N GLY A 171 17.26 11.70 -2.56
CA GLY A 171 18.10 11.17 -1.47
C GLY A 171 18.00 11.94 -0.13
N GLN A 172 19.17 12.22 0.50
CA GLN A 172 19.30 12.82 1.85
C GLN A 172 18.87 14.30 1.95
N ILE A 173 18.44 14.94 0.86
CA ILE A 173 18.02 16.34 0.86
C ILE A 173 16.54 16.39 1.27
N ILE A 174 16.24 16.99 2.42
CA ILE A 174 14.85 17.10 2.92
C ILE A 174 14.17 18.30 2.25
N GLY A 175 13.07 18.04 1.53
CA GLY A 175 12.23 19.06 0.88
C GLY A 175 10.84 18.51 0.52
N THR A 176 9.83 19.39 0.38
CA THR A 176 8.42 18.99 0.16
C THR A 176 8.18 18.22 -1.14
N MET A 177 8.91 18.54 -2.23
CA MET A 177 8.83 17.77 -3.48
C MET A 177 9.36 16.33 -3.31
N ASN A 178 10.37 16.13 -2.45
CA ASN A 178 11.00 14.83 -2.23
C ASN A 178 10.09 13.90 -1.40
N LEU A 179 9.28 14.47 -0.50
CA LEU A 179 8.29 13.73 0.28
C LEU A 179 7.15 13.19 -0.60
N ASN A 180 6.58 14.02 -1.47
CA ASN A 180 5.53 13.57 -2.41
C ASN A 180 6.05 12.52 -3.39
N CYS A 181 7.28 12.68 -3.90
CA CYS A 181 7.91 11.66 -4.73
C CYS A 181 8.08 10.34 -3.95
N SER A 182 8.64 10.41 -2.74
CA SER A 182 8.88 9.22 -1.90
C SER A 182 7.58 8.54 -1.48
N HIS A 183 6.48 9.28 -1.36
CA HIS A 183 5.16 8.72 -1.09
C HIS A 183 4.65 7.93 -2.30
N ASN A 184 4.66 8.56 -3.49
CA ASN A 184 4.07 7.96 -4.69
C ASN A 184 4.90 6.83 -5.31
N ILE A 185 6.23 6.81 -5.12
CA ILE A 185 7.08 5.73 -5.64
C ILE A 185 6.76 4.37 -5.01
N ALA A 186 6.07 4.31 -3.87
CA ALA A 186 5.54 3.08 -3.30
C ALA A 186 4.69 2.27 -4.29
N ILE A 187 3.92 2.96 -5.14
CA ILE A 187 3.12 2.31 -6.20
C ILE A 187 4.04 1.65 -7.23
N MET A 188 5.16 2.31 -7.59
CA MET A 188 6.13 1.75 -8.54
C MET A 188 6.87 0.56 -7.95
N TYR A 189 7.27 0.60 -6.67
CA TYR A 189 7.86 -0.55 -6.01
C TYR A 189 6.90 -1.73 -5.98
N LEU A 190 5.64 -1.48 -5.60
CA LEU A 190 4.59 -2.50 -5.63
C LEU A 190 4.39 -3.08 -7.02
N ALA A 191 4.37 -2.26 -8.07
CA ALA A 191 4.25 -2.73 -9.45
C ALA A 191 5.44 -3.59 -9.86
N ASN A 192 6.65 -3.17 -9.49
CA ASN A 192 7.89 -3.82 -9.87
C ASN A 192 8.07 -5.19 -9.21
N MET A 193 7.48 -5.42 -8.03
CA MET A 193 7.43 -6.75 -7.40
C MET A 193 6.75 -7.81 -8.27
N TRP A 194 5.94 -7.43 -9.26
CA TRP A 194 5.28 -8.34 -10.21
C TRP A 194 6.07 -8.60 -11.50
N LEU A 195 7.24 -7.98 -11.66
CA LEU A 195 8.15 -8.24 -12.78
C LEU A 195 8.95 -9.52 -12.54
N ASP A 196 9.20 -10.30 -13.58
CA ASP A 196 9.82 -11.63 -13.46
C ASP A 196 11.33 -11.58 -13.03
N ASP A 197 12.04 -10.49 -13.38
CA ASP A 197 13.48 -10.30 -13.11
C ASP A 197 13.76 -9.17 -12.10
N CYS A 198 12.85 -8.95 -11.15
CA CYS A 198 12.94 -7.86 -10.20
C CYS A 198 12.68 -8.34 -8.78
N VAL A 199 13.74 -8.36 -7.97
CA VAL A 199 13.64 -8.71 -6.56
C VAL A 199 14.21 -7.62 -5.67
N TYR A 200 13.53 -7.37 -4.56
CA TYR A 200 14.07 -6.57 -3.48
C TYR A 200 14.57 -7.48 -2.35
N ILE A 201 15.54 -6.99 -1.58
CA ILE A 201 16.10 -7.73 -0.44
C ILE A 201 15.68 -7.01 0.84
N GLY A 202 14.90 -7.71 1.67
CA GLY A 202 14.47 -7.25 2.98
C GLY A 202 15.32 -7.85 4.09
N VAL A 203 15.94 -7.03 4.93
CA VAL A 203 16.64 -7.48 6.14
C VAL A 203 15.79 -7.20 7.38
N PRO A 204 15.68 -8.12 8.36
CA PRO A 204 14.94 -7.86 9.59
C PRO A 204 15.40 -6.56 10.26
N THR A 205 14.46 -5.76 10.75
CA THR A 205 14.79 -4.49 11.42
C THR A 205 13.95 -4.25 12.67
N LEU A 206 14.57 -3.60 13.65
CA LEU A 206 13.87 -2.95 14.75
C LEU A 206 13.75 -1.49 14.31
N MET A 207 12.53 -1.04 13.98
CA MET A 207 12.21 0.23 13.31
C MET A 207 13.20 1.41 13.54
N VAL A 208 13.39 2.22 12.50
CA VAL A 208 14.06 3.55 12.49
C VAL A 208 15.60 3.57 12.60
N SER A 209 16.28 2.43 12.69
CA SER A 209 17.73 2.37 12.39
C SER A 209 17.91 1.91 10.94
N GLY A 210 18.67 2.67 10.14
CA GLY A 210 18.78 2.46 8.68
C GLY A 210 19.08 1.02 8.27
N CYS A 211 18.76 0.65 7.02
CA CYS A 211 18.90 -0.73 6.55
C CYS A 211 20.33 -1.24 6.78
N SER A 212 20.45 -2.28 7.61
CA SER A 212 21.73 -2.95 7.83
C SER A 212 22.23 -3.53 6.51
N SER A 213 23.54 -3.41 6.24
CA SER A 213 24.19 -4.11 5.12
C SER A 213 24.33 -5.62 5.37
N VAL A 214 24.09 -6.07 6.60
CA VAL A 214 24.18 -7.47 7.01
C VAL A 214 22.91 -8.21 6.58
N ARG A 215 23.07 -9.23 5.72
CA ARG A 215 21.98 -10.02 5.11
C ARG A 215 21.51 -11.23 5.93
N THR A 216 21.85 -11.31 7.21
CA THR A 216 21.43 -12.43 8.06
C THR A 216 19.90 -12.48 8.14
N ASN A 217 19.31 -13.65 7.87
CA ASN A 217 17.86 -13.88 7.86
C ASN A 217 17.08 -12.95 6.91
N CYS A 218 17.68 -12.53 5.81
CA CYS A 218 16.96 -11.70 4.85
C CYS A 218 15.90 -12.50 4.08
N ILE A 219 14.94 -11.76 3.51
CA ILE A 219 13.88 -12.28 2.67
C ILE A 219 13.98 -11.69 1.28
N ILE A 220 13.54 -12.47 0.30
CA ILE A 220 13.31 -11.98 -1.05
C ILE A 220 11.89 -11.37 -1.09
N VAL A 221 11.82 -10.12 -1.52
CA VAL A 221 10.58 -9.34 -1.61
C VAL A 221 10.24 -9.17 -3.09
N ASP A 222 9.32 -10.01 -3.56
CA ASP A 222 8.70 -10.00 -4.88
C ASP A 222 7.23 -10.45 -4.77
N ASN A 223 6.58 -10.79 -5.88
CA ASN A 223 5.17 -11.19 -5.87
C ASN A 223 4.85 -12.44 -5.03
N ARG A 224 5.82 -13.29 -4.71
CA ARG A 224 5.59 -14.50 -3.91
C ARG A 224 5.13 -14.18 -2.50
N ILE A 225 5.46 -12.99 -1.98
CA ILE A 225 5.00 -12.57 -0.65
C ILE A 225 3.48 -12.38 -0.57
N PHE A 226 2.82 -12.24 -1.72
CA PHE A 226 1.37 -12.08 -1.83
C PHE A 226 0.62 -13.42 -1.90
N TYR A 227 1.32 -14.54 -1.98
CA TYR A 227 0.69 -15.86 -2.03
C TYR A 227 0.27 -16.33 -0.64
N ARG A 228 -0.86 -17.03 -0.55
CA ARG A 228 -1.44 -17.47 0.73
C ARG A 228 -0.53 -18.35 1.58
N ASN A 229 0.38 -19.10 0.94
CA ASN A 229 1.33 -19.96 1.64
C ASN A 229 2.57 -19.21 2.16
N TYR A 230 2.71 -17.91 1.88
CA TYR A 230 3.82 -17.10 2.38
C TYR A 230 3.53 -16.59 3.80
N THR A 231 4.19 -17.20 4.78
CA THR A 231 3.88 -17.00 6.21
C THR A 231 4.80 -16.01 6.92
N THR A 232 5.77 -15.41 6.23
CA THR A 232 6.74 -14.52 6.90
C THR A 232 6.05 -13.26 7.43
N VAL A 233 6.35 -12.90 8.68
CA VAL A 233 5.81 -11.75 9.40
C VAL A 233 6.93 -10.88 9.98
N GLY A 234 6.58 -9.67 10.38
CA GLY A 234 7.47 -8.71 11.05
C GLY A 234 7.94 -7.56 10.18
N ASP A 235 8.94 -6.84 10.66
CA ASP A 235 9.47 -5.62 10.05
C ASP A 235 10.77 -5.88 9.30
N TYR A 236 10.82 -5.49 8.03
CA TYR A 236 12.00 -5.65 7.17
C TYR A 236 12.40 -4.34 6.51
N CYS A 237 13.67 -3.96 6.62
CA CYS A 237 14.23 -2.86 5.86
C CYS A 237 14.57 -3.34 4.45
N VAL A 238 13.94 -2.75 3.44
CA VAL A 238 14.04 -3.21 2.06
C VAL A 238 14.99 -2.32 1.28
N SER A 239 16.04 -2.91 0.72
CA SER A 239 17.03 -2.20 -0.10
C SER A 239 16.52 -1.95 -1.52
N VAL A 240 16.77 -0.74 -2.03
CA VAL A 240 16.36 -0.30 -3.38
C VAL A 240 17.52 0.35 -4.13
N LYS A 241 17.47 0.30 -5.46
CA LYS A 241 18.34 1.07 -6.34
C LYS A 241 17.74 2.45 -6.61
N SER A 242 18.59 3.42 -6.98
CA SER A 242 18.19 4.78 -7.33
C SER A 242 17.71 4.97 -8.76
N LYS A 243 17.59 3.90 -9.55
CA LYS A 243 17.12 3.94 -10.94
C LYS A 243 16.17 2.79 -11.20
N TYR A 244 15.17 3.03 -12.04
CA TYR A 244 14.23 2.01 -12.50
C TYR A 244 14.98 0.77 -13.04
N PRO A 245 14.56 -0.47 -12.70
CA PRO A 245 13.35 -0.85 -11.96
C PRO A 245 13.49 -0.81 -10.43
N PHE A 246 14.49 -0.12 -9.88
CA PHE A 246 14.71 0.09 -8.44
C PHE A 246 15.03 -1.18 -7.64
N CYS A 247 15.12 -2.32 -8.29
CA CYS A 247 15.37 -3.64 -7.70
C CYS A 247 16.66 -4.26 -8.25
N THR A 248 17.04 -5.38 -7.65
CA THR A 248 18.13 -6.24 -8.13
C THR A 248 17.60 -7.37 -9.00
N GLU A 249 18.46 -7.94 -9.84
CA GLU A 249 18.13 -9.13 -10.61
C GLU A 249 18.05 -10.36 -9.70
N ASN A 250 17.32 -11.38 -10.15
CA ASN A 250 16.90 -12.56 -9.38
C ASN A 250 18.06 -13.42 -8.83
N ASN A 251 19.29 -13.23 -9.32
CA ASN A 251 20.50 -13.91 -8.85
C ASN A 251 21.10 -13.32 -7.56
N SER A 252 20.38 -12.44 -6.88
CA SER A 252 20.87 -11.78 -5.68
C SER A 252 20.66 -12.67 -4.46
N GLU A 253 21.75 -13.13 -3.84
CA GLU A 253 21.68 -14.01 -2.67
C GLU A 253 21.20 -13.26 -1.42
N CYS A 254 20.11 -13.77 -0.85
CA CYS A 254 19.97 -13.93 0.59
C CYS A 254 20.68 -15.23 0.98
#